data_AF-A0A5C5ADT7-F1
#
_entry.id   AF-A0A5C5ADT7-F1
#
_cell.length_a   1.000
_cell.length_b   1.000
_cell.length_c   1.000
_cell.angle_alpha   90.00
_cell.angle_beta   90.00
_cell.angle_gamma   90.00
#
_symmetry.space_group_name_H-M   'P 1'
#
loop_
_entity.id
_entity.type
_entity.pdbx_description
1 polymer ?
#
loop_
_entity_poly.entity_id
_entity_poly.type
_entity_poly.pdbx_seq_one_letter_code
_entity_poly.pdbx_strand_id
1 'polypeptide(L)'
;MFIDYNKKQLTFPLDVEVHIPEHHLSRVVHTAVEAMDLSILLSRYPGGGRPPYHPKMMLKVLLYAYTKGIYSSRKIEEQLHENIHFMWLSDEKTPDFRTINRFRSERMKDVIYETFFSLIDLLKQEGLVKLEDYFLDGTKIEANANRYTFVWRKSTEKYDQKLDEKYQKIVATIEQASEDDQKAELEEEQMKDACPVTSEKIKQTIQTLEKRLQDEPKNKTMKKAKRQLEKDLLPRKIKYEAHKETFQERNSFSKTDTDATFMRMKEDHMKNGQLKPGYNLQVGT
;
A
#
# COMPACT_ATOMS: atom_id res chain seq x y z
N MET A 1 57.52 26.72 7.87
CA MET A 1 57.14 27.99 8.52
C MET A 1 55.62 27.98 8.63
N PHE A 2 55.06 28.21 9.81
CA PHE A 2 53.59 28.23 9.98
C PHE A 2 53.05 29.64 9.73
N ILE A 3 51.80 29.72 9.30
CA ILE A 3 51.05 30.97 9.29
C ILE A 3 50.83 31.39 10.75
N ASP A 4 51.03 32.68 11.05
CA ASP A 4 50.87 33.19 12.41
C ASP A 4 49.41 33.00 12.90
N TYR A 5 49.26 32.54 14.13
CA TYR A 5 47.97 32.16 14.72
C TYR A 5 47.66 33.07 15.91
N ASN A 6 46.82 34.07 15.68
CA ASN A 6 46.41 35.04 16.70
C ASN A 6 44.88 35.15 16.80
N LYS A 7 44.31 34.57 17.85
CA LYS A 7 42.87 34.65 18.15
C LYS A 7 42.42 35.96 18.82
N LYS A 8 43.36 36.83 19.23
CA LYS A 8 43.05 38.07 19.96
C LYS A 8 43.02 39.30 19.05
N GLN A 9 43.28 39.12 17.75
CA GLN A 9 43.22 40.20 16.79
C GLN A 9 41.76 40.57 16.51
N LEU A 10 41.42 41.84 16.74
CA LEU A 10 40.12 42.40 16.36
C LEU A 10 39.97 42.36 14.83
N THR A 11 38.86 41.80 14.37
CA THR A 11 38.45 41.77 12.96
C THR A 11 37.08 42.44 12.86
N PHE A 12 36.81 43.10 11.73
CA PHE A 12 35.48 43.64 11.46
C PHE A 12 34.49 42.48 11.24
N PRO A 13 33.23 42.63 11.67
CA PRO A 13 32.19 41.65 11.33
C PRO A 13 32.02 41.67 9.81
N LEU A 14 32.51 40.60 9.16
CA LEU A 14 32.28 40.35 7.74
C LEU A 14 30.85 39.86 7.56
N ASP A 15 30.27 40.23 6.42
CA ASP A 15 29.03 39.61 5.97
C ASP A 15 29.23 38.09 5.88
N VAL A 16 28.36 37.34 6.57
CA VAL A 16 28.38 35.88 6.62
C VAL A 16 28.26 35.29 5.21
N GLU A 17 27.62 36.01 4.28
CA GLU A 17 27.46 35.60 2.89
C GLU A 17 28.79 35.31 2.18
N VAL A 18 29.85 36.05 2.53
CA VAL A 18 31.18 35.90 1.90
C VAL A 18 31.79 34.53 2.16
N HIS A 19 31.40 33.88 3.26
CA HIS A 19 31.89 32.55 3.62
C HIS A 19 31.06 31.40 3.01
N ILE A 20 29.98 31.70 2.29
CA ILE A 20 29.06 30.69 1.74
C ILE A 20 29.28 30.56 0.23
N PRO A 21 29.77 29.39 -0.26
CA PRO A 21 29.96 29.13 -1.68
C PRO A 21 28.68 29.35 -2.51
N GLU A 22 28.83 29.80 -3.76
CA GLU A 22 27.70 30.10 -4.66
C GLU A 22 26.77 28.90 -4.88
N HIS A 23 27.33 27.69 -4.99
CA HIS A 23 26.58 26.46 -5.19
C HIS A 23 26.20 25.74 -3.88
N HIS A 24 26.29 26.42 -2.74
CA HIS A 24 25.95 25.81 -1.46
C HIS A 24 24.43 25.62 -1.31
N LEU A 25 24.01 24.51 -0.68
CA LEU A 25 22.61 24.14 -0.51
C LEU A 25 21.76 25.24 0.16
N SER A 26 22.34 26.01 1.09
CA SER A 26 21.63 27.12 1.73
C SER A 26 21.18 28.18 0.72
N ARG A 27 21.99 28.49 -0.30
CA ARG A 27 21.62 29.44 -1.37
C ARG A 27 20.49 28.88 -2.22
N VAL A 28 20.54 27.59 -2.54
CA VAL A 28 19.48 26.91 -3.29
C VAL A 28 18.15 26.96 -2.53
N VAL A 29 18.16 26.65 -1.23
CA VAL A 29 16.97 26.76 -0.36
C VAL A 29 16.48 28.21 -0.29
N HIS A 30 17.39 29.19 -0.21
CA HIS A 30 17.03 30.60 -0.22
C HIS A 30 16.29 30.98 -1.51
N THR A 31 16.86 30.68 -2.67
CA THR A 31 16.27 30.99 -3.98
C THR A 31 14.93 30.28 -4.18
N ALA A 32 14.84 29.01 -3.78
CA ALA A 32 13.61 28.25 -3.90
C ALA A 32 12.48 28.85 -3.06
N VAL A 33 12.76 29.25 -1.81
CA VAL A 33 11.74 29.88 -0.95
C VAL A 33 11.36 31.29 -1.42
N GLU A 34 12.29 32.02 -2.05
CA GLU A 34 11.94 33.33 -2.64
C GLU A 34 11.04 33.21 -3.88
N ALA A 35 11.17 32.13 -4.64
CA ALA A 35 10.32 31.84 -5.80
C ALA A 35 8.91 31.35 -5.42
N MET A 36 8.69 30.90 -4.18
CA MET A 36 7.39 30.40 -3.72
C MET A 36 6.41 31.53 -3.40
N ASP A 37 5.14 31.35 -3.78
CA ASP A 37 4.05 32.20 -3.27
C ASP A 37 3.69 31.80 -1.83
N LEU A 38 3.92 32.73 -0.89
CA LEU A 38 3.69 32.51 0.54
C LEU A 38 2.48 33.30 1.04
N SER A 39 1.62 33.80 0.15
CA SER A 39 0.40 34.52 0.49
C SER A 39 -0.49 33.73 1.46
N ILE A 40 -0.57 32.41 1.28
CA ILE A 40 -1.33 31.49 2.15
C ILE A 40 -0.71 31.42 3.55
N LEU A 41 0.61 31.46 3.67
CA LEU A 41 1.30 31.43 4.96
C LEU A 41 1.21 32.79 5.66
N LEU A 42 1.28 33.88 4.92
CA LEU A 42 1.16 35.25 5.44
C LEU A 42 -0.26 35.55 5.94
N SER A 43 -1.30 35.07 5.26
CA SER A 43 -2.71 35.26 5.67
C SER A 43 -3.03 34.60 7.02
N ARG A 44 -2.27 33.58 7.42
CA ARG A 44 -2.40 32.94 8.75
C ARG A 44 -1.91 33.82 9.89
N TYR A 45 -1.35 35.00 9.62
CA TYR A 45 -0.92 35.95 10.64
C TYR A 45 -1.96 37.08 10.77
N PRO A 46 -2.95 36.98 11.67
CA PRO A 46 -4.00 37.99 11.85
C PRO A 46 -3.48 39.33 12.42
N GLY A 47 -2.18 39.46 12.66
CA GLY A 47 -1.58 40.61 13.32
C GLY A 47 -1.83 40.64 14.84
N GLY A 48 -1.25 41.65 15.50
CA GLY A 48 -1.40 41.90 16.94
C GLY A 48 -0.27 41.36 17.83
N GLY A 49 0.00 42.07 18.94
CA GLY A 49 1.02 41.68 19.92
C GLY A 49 2.47 41.93 19.47
N ARG A 50 3.40 41.08 19.95
CA ARG A 50 4.82 41.15 19.56
C ARG A 50 4.98 40.78 18.08
N PRO A 51 5.74 41.56 17.28
CA PRO A 51 6.00 41.22 15.89
C PRO A 51 6.53 39.78 15.74
N PRO A 52 5.88 38.93 14.93
CA PRO A 52 6.36 37.58 14.69
C PRO A 52 7.59 37.60 13.77
N TYR A 53 8.38 36.52 13.81
CA TYR A 53 9.41 36.31 12.79
C TYR A 53 8.78 36.12 11.41
N HIS A 54 9.49 36.54 10.37
CA HIS A 54 9.00 36.47 9.01
C HIS A 54 8.79 34.99 8.58
N PRO A 55 7.62 34.62 8.01
CA PRO A 55 7.35 33.22 7.63
C PRO A 55 8.34 32.67 6.60
N LYS A 56 8.79 33.48 5.64
CA LYS A 56 9.90 33.13 4.70
C LYS A 56 11.14 32.64 5.44
N MET A 57 11.60 33.40 6.43
CA MET A 57 12.80 33.09 7.21
C MET A 57 12.62 31.76 7.97
N MET A 58 11.48 31.59 8.64
CA MET A 58 11.16 30.36 9.37
C MET A 58 11.08 29.14 8.44
N LEU A 59 10.55 29.31 7.23
CA LEU A 59 10.48 28.25 6.22
C LEU A 59 11.87 27.87 5.70
N LYS A 60 12.71 28.86 5.37
CA LYS A 60 14.12 28.64 4.94
C LYS A 60 14.90 27.82 5.96
N VAL A 61 14.83 28.21 7.24
CA VAL A 61 15.51 27.51 8.33
C VAL A 61 15.02 26.07 8.48
N LEU A 62 13.71 25.84 8.39
CA LEU A 62 13.15 24.48 8.54
C LEU A 62 13.48 23.58 7.36
N LEU A 63 13.34 24.06 6.12
CA LEU A 63 13.69 23.29 4.93
C LEU A 63 15.18 22.92 4.96
N TYR A 64 16.06 23.89 5.26
CA TYR A 64 17.47 23.62 5.37
C TYR A 64 17.80 22.63 6.50
N ALA A 65 17.18 22.74 7.67
CA ALA A 65 17.33 21.78 8.76
C ALA A 65 16.97 20.35 8.33
N TYR A 66 15.87 20.18 7.60
CA TYR A 66 15.41 18.87 7.14
C TYR A 66 16.33 18.26 6.10
N THR A 67 16.88 19.07 5.18
CA THR A 67 17.89 18.59 4.22
C THR A 67 19.14 18.04 4.91
N LYS A 68 19.46 18.53 6.11
CA LYS A 68 20.57 18.04 6.96
C LYS A 68 20.15 16.95 7.95
N GLY A 69 18.88 16.48 7.92
CA GLY A 69 18.36 15.47 8.85
C GLY A 69 18.13 15.96 10.29
N ILE A 70 18.05 17.28 10.51
CA ILE A 70 17.86 17.89 11.83
C ILE A 70 16.38 18.19 12.05
N TYR A 71 15.68 17.30 12.77
CA TYR A 71 14.23 17.42 13.00
C TYR A 71 13.85 17.98 14.38
N SER A 72 14.80 18.02 15.32
CA SER A 72 14.56 18.51 16.69
C SER A 72 14.62 20.03 16.72
N SER A 73 13.54 20.68 17.15
CA SER A 73 13.46 22.15 17.25
C SER A 73 14.55 22.74 18.15
N ARG A 74 14.99 22.01 19.19
CA ARG A 74 16.11 22.45 20.06
C ARG A 74 17.46 22.38 19.34
N LYS A 75 17.67 21.35 18.52
CA LYS A 75 18.88 21.26 17.69
C LYS A 75 18.88 22.35 16.61
N ILE A 76 17.72 22.71 16.07
CA ILE A 76 17.61 23.81 15.09
C ILE A 76 17.95 25.15 15.76
N GLU A 77 17.46 25.39 16.98
CA GLU A 77 17.83 26.56 17.79
C GLU A 77 19.35 26.61 18.06
N GLU A 78 19.96 25.50 18.47
CA GLU A 78 21.41 25.39 18.65
C GLU A 78 22.18 25.73 17.35
N GLN A 79 21.73 25.18 16.21
CA GLN A 79 22.34 25.49 14.91
C GLN A 79 22.21 26.95 14.49
N LEU A 80 21.15 27.66 14.88
CA LEU A 80 21.02 29.10 14.63
C LEU A 80 22.09 29.93 15.36
N HIS A 81 22.67 29.39 16.44
CA HIS A 81 23.74 30.03 17.20
C HIS A 81 25.15 29.61 16.79
N GLU A 82 25.31 28.44 16.18
CA GLU A 82 26.64 27.85 15.92
C GLU A 82 27.00 27.79 14.42
N ASN A 83 26.01 27.76 13.54
CA ASN A 83 26.22 27.42 12.13
C ASN A 83 25.98 28.62 11.21
N ILE A 84 27.03 29.02 10.49
CA ILE A 84 27.03 30.15 9.57
C ILE A 84 25.90 30.10 8.52
N HIS A 85 25.52 28.90 8.07
CA HIS A 85 24.47 28.75 7.06
C HIS A 85 23.09 29.02 7.63
N PHE A 86 22.86 28.64 8.88
CA PHE A 86 21.62 28.94 9.58
C PHE A 86 21.55 30.43 9.93
N MET A 87 22.65 31.02 10.39
CA MET A 87 22.76 32.45 10.65
C MET A 87 22.44 33.28 9.40
N TRP A 88 23.00 32.91 8.25
CA TRP A 88 22.72 33.60 6.99
C TRP A 88 21.26 33.46 6.55
N LEU A 89 20.69 32.25 6.64
CA LEU A 89 19.28 32.02 6.29
C LEU A 89 18.30 32.75 7.21
N SER A 90 18.70 32.96 8.47
CA SER A 90 17.88 33.61 9.48
C SER A 90 18.17 35.10 9.66
N ASP A 91 19.08 35.69 8.88
CA ASP A 91 19.55 37.08 9.08
C ASP A 91 19.97 37.34 10.54
N GLU A 92 20.76 36.40 11.08
CA GLU A 92 21.24 36.33 12.47
C GLU A 92 20.14 36.32 13.53
N LYS A 93 18.87 36.12 13.14
CA LYS A 93 17.77 35.94 14.09
C LYS A 93 17.80 34.54 14.66
N THR A 94 17.55 34.45 15.97
CA THR A 94 17.60 33.19 16.72
C THR A 94 16.23 32.88 17.34
N PRO A 95 15.26 32.37 16.56
CA PRO A 95 13.99 31.92 17.11
C PRO A 95 14.17 30.75 18.07
N ASP A 96 13.60 30.87 19.28
CA ASP A 96 13.54 29.82 20.30
C ASP A 96 12.86 28.53 19.74
N PHE A 97 13.27 27.35 20.21
CA PHE A 97 12.65 26.06 19.90
C PHE A 97 11.13 26.08 19.99
N ARG A 98 10.54 26.84 20.94
CA ARG A 98 9.08 26.97 21.08
C ARG A 98 8.45 27.63 19.86
N THR A 99 9.11 28.65 19.33
CA THR A 99 8.64 29.41 18.17
C THR A 99 8.74 28.56 16.90
N ILE A 100 9.84 27.81 16.75
CA ILE A 100 10.04 26.85 15.66
C ILE A 100 8.96 25.77 15.70
N ASN A 101 8.71 25.19 16.89
CA ASN A 101 7.72 24.13 17.03
C ASN A 101 6.30 24.63 16.73
N ARG A 102 5.94 25.82 17.23
CA ARG A 102 4.63 26.44 16.97
C ARG A 102 4.40 26.70 15.49
N PHE A 103 5.42 27.21 14.78
CA PHE A 103 5.34 27.42 13.34
C PHE A 103 5.10 26.11 12.59
N ARG A 104 5.81 25.03 12.97
CA ARG A 104 5.63 23.69 12.40
C ARG A 104 4.24 23.10 12.66
N SER A 105 3.76 23.16 13.89
CA SER A 105 2.52 22.46 14.29
C SER A 105 1.24 23.20 13.89
N GLU A 106 1.22 24.53 14.00
CA GLU A 106 0.00 25.32 13.80
C GLU A 106 -0.08 25.93 12.40
N ARG A 107 1.06 26.39 11.88
CA ARG A 107 1.07 27.25 10.68
C ARG A 107 1.40 26.47 9.41
N MET A 108 2.26 25.46 9.51
CA MET A 108 2.81 24.76 8.34
C MET A 108 2.22 23.37 8.08
N LYS A 109 1.35 22.83 8.94
CA LYS A 109 0.89 21.43 8.88
C LYS A 109 0.34 21.01 7.51
N ASP A 110 -0.38 21.89 6.83
CA ASP A 110 -1.02 21.59 5.54
C ASP A 110 -0.11 21.95 4.35
N VAL A 111 0.84 22.87 4.54
CA VAL A 111 1.63 23.50 3.46
C VAL A 111 3.03 22.88 3.37
N ILE A 112 3.48 22.15 4.40
CA ILE A 112 4.83 21.59 4.47
C ILE A 112 5.11 20.57 3.37
N TYR A 113 4.13 19.70 3.07
CA TYR A 113 4.29 18.70 2.02
C TYR A 113 4.35 19.35 0.65
N GLU A 114 3.42 20.27 0.35
CA GLU A 114 3.39 20.99 -0.93
C GLU A 114 4.67 21.80 -1.16
N THR A 115 5.15 22.53 -0.14
CA THR A 115 6.40 23.31 -0.24
C THR A 115 7.63 22.42 -0.36
N PHE A 116 7.65 21.28 0.33
CA PHE A 116 8.75 20.32 0.25
C PHE A 116 8.79 19.63 -1.12
N PHE A 117 7.65 19.19 -1.66
CA PHE A 117 7.58 18.63 -3.01
C PHE A 117 7.95 19.66 -4.06
N SER A 118 7.48 20.91 -3.94
CA SER A 118 7.86 22.00 -4.84
C SER A 118 9.37 22.27 -4.82
N LEU A 119 10.01 22.19 -3.65
CA LEU A 119 11.47 22.29 -3.53
C LEU A 119 12.17 21.13 -4.23
N ILE A 120 11.72 19.89 -4.04
CA ILE A 120 12.29 18.71 -4.71
C ILE A 120 12.12 18.82 -6.22
N ASP A 121 10.96 19.25 -6.70
CA ASP A 121 10.70 19.44 -8.13
C ASP A 121 11.61 20.53 -8.73
N LEU A 122 11.84 21.63 -8.02
CA LEU A 122 12.81 22.66 -8.43
C LEU A 122 14.23 22.10 -8.47
N LEU A 123 14.65 21.36 -7.45
CA LEU A 123 15.95 20.71 -7.41
C LEU A 123 16.14 19.69 -8.54
N LYS A 124 15.06 19.01 -8.94
CA LYS A 124 15.03 18.10 -10.07
C LYS A 124 15.16 18.86 -11.41
N GLN A 125 14.45 19.98 -11.57
CA GLN A 125 14.53 20.82 -12.77
C GLN A 125 15.93 21.41 -12.96
N GLU A 126 16.57 21.84 -11.87
CA GLU A 126 17.96 22.35 -11.87
C GLU A 126 19.01 21.23 -12.01
N GLY A 127 18.59 19.96 -12.09
CA GLY A 127 19.49 18.80 -12.24
C GLY A 127 20.36 18.50 -11.00
N LEU A 128 20.05 19.12 -9.85
CA LEU A 128 20.79 18.93 -8.59
C LEU A 128 20.43 17.62 -7.89
N VAL A 129 19.27 17.04 -8.20
CA VAL A 129 18.79 15.76 -7.64
C VAL A 129 18.36 14.84 -8.77
N LYS A 130 18.91 13.62 -8.79
CA LYS A 130 18.47 12.52 -9.64
C LYS A 130 17.55 11.61 -8.83
N LEU A 131 16.26 11.57 -9.16
CA LEU A 131 15.28 10.63 -8.57
C LEU A 131 15.32 9.27 -9.27
N GLU A 132 16.52 8.78 -9.60
CA GLU A 132 16.71 7.56 -10.39
C GLU A 132 16.71 6.29 -9.53
N ASP A 133 17.10 6.41 -8.26
CA ASP A 133 17.25 5.27 -7.36
C ASP A 133 16.02 5.13 -6.45
N TYR A 134 15.24 4.06 -6.64
CA TYR A 134 14.16 3.66 -5.74
C TYR A 134 14.58 2.42 -4.95
N PHE A 135 14.69 2.53 -3.63
CA PHE A 135 15.07 1.42 -2.77
C PHE A 135 13.83 0.76 -2.20
N LEU A 136 13.52 -0.45 -2.67
CA LEU A 136 12.45 -1.27 -2.12
C LEU A 136 13.03 -2.31 -1.15
N ASP A 137 12.76 -2.17 0.14
CA ASP A 137 13.05 -3.21 1.13
C ASP A 137 11.77 -3.95 1.54
N GLY A 138 11.91 -5.23 1.87
CA GLY A 138 10.82 -6.13 2.21
C GLY A 138 11.10 -6.95 3.46
N THR A 139 10.22 -6.85 4.44
CA THR A 139 10.22 -7.70 5.64
C THR A 139 8.99 -8.59 5.70
N LYS A 140 9.22 -9.88 5.94
CA LYS A 140 8.16 -10.88 6.09
C LYS A 140 7.85 -11.03 7.58
N ILE A 141 6.59 -10.84 7.94
CA ILE A 141 6.11 -10.91 9.33
C ILE A 141 5.16 -12.11 9.43
N GLU A 142 5.34 -12.96 10.43
CA GLU A 142 4.45 -14.12 10.67
C GLU A 142 3.08 -13.59 11.11
N ALA A 143 2.01 -14.11 10.50
CA ALA A 143 0.64 -13.76 10.87
C ALA A 143 0.20 -14.55 12.10
N ASN A 144 -0.70 -13.98 12.92
CA ASN A 144 -1.33 -14.71 14.01
C ASN A 144 -2.47 -15.59 13.48
N ALA A 145 -2.10 -16.65 12.76
CA ALA A 145 -3.02 -17.55 12.10
C ALA A 145 -2.64 -19.01 12.31
N ASN A 146 -3.60 -19.92 12.20
CA ASN A 146 -3.34 -21.34 12.37
C ASN A 146 -2.44 -21.87 11.23
N ARG A 147 -1.29 -22.43 11.64
CA ARG A 147 -0.20 -22.91 10.76
C ARG A 147 -0.58 -24.08 9.86
N TYR A 148 -1.65 -24.81 10.17
CA TYR A 148 -2.03 -26.04 9.46
C TYR A 148 -3.27 -25.88 8.58
N THR A 149 -3.88 -24.68 8.55
CA THR A 149 -5.15 -24.45 7.86
C THR A 149 -4.99 -23.47 6.71
N PHE A 150 -4.61 -23.95 5.54
CA PHE A 150 -4.45 -23.14 4.33
C PHE A 150 -5.32 -23.63 3.17
N VAL A 151 -5.54 -22.75 2.20
CA VAL A 151 -6.19 -23.05 0.93
C VAL A 151 -5.26 -22.61 -0.20
N TRP A 152 -4.98 -23.52 -1.13
CA TRP A 152 -4.14 -23.26 -2.31
C TRP A 152 -5.02 -23.10 -3.54
N ARG A 153 -4.80 -22.03 -4.32
CA ARG A 153 -5.54 -21.76 -5.57
C ARG A 153 -5.52 -22.97 -6.50
N LYS A 154 -4.33 -23.48 -6.82
CA LYS A 154 -4.11 -24.60 -7.76
C LYS A 154 -4.83 -25.90 -7.32
N SER A 155 -4.92 -26.12 -6.01
CA SER A 155 -5.64 -27.27 -5.44
C SER A 155 -7.14 -27.08 -5.58
N THR A 156 -7.64 -25.89 -5.22
CA THR A 156 -9.05 -25.53 -5.35
C THR A 156 -9.52 -25.63 -6.80
N GLU A 157 -8.78 -25.09 -7.76
CA GLU A 157 -9.09 -25.18 -9.19
C GLU A 157 -9.15 -26.64 -9.69
N LYS A 158 -8.17 -27.46 -9.30
CA LYS A 158 -8.15 -28.89 -9.67
C LYS A 158 -9.36 -29.65 -9.11
N TYR A 159 -9.76 -29.36 -7.86
CA TYR A 159 -10.93 -30.02 -7.26
C TYR A 159 -12.24 -29.48 -7.80
N ASP A 160 -12.29 -28.20 -8.18
CA ASP A 160 -13.44 -27.58 -8.83
C ASP A 160 -13.68 -28.18 -10.23
N GLN A 161 -12.63 -28.34 -11.03
CA GLN A 161 -12.71 -29.04 -12.32
C GLN A 161 -13.22 -30.49 -12.18
N LYS A 162 -12.70 -31.24 -11.20
CA LYS A 162 -13.20 -32.59 -10.89
C LYS A 162 -14.66 -32.60 -10.43
N LEU A 163 -15.14 -31.52 -9.82
CA LEU A 163 -16.54 -31.38 -9.41
C LEU A 163 -17.42 -31.16 -10.64
N ASP A 164 -16.96 -30.37 -11.59
CA ASP A 164 -17.65 -30.10 -12.86
C ASP A 164 -17.74 -31.37 -13.72
N GLU A 165 -16.66 -32.16 -13.81
CA GLU A 165 -16.69 -33.48 -14.45
C GLU A 165 -17.70 -34.44 -13.80
N LYS A 166 -17.82 -34.42 -12.46
CA LYS A 166 -18.81 -35.22 -11.75
C LYS A 166 -20.22 -34.74 -12.00
N TYR A 167 -20.42 -33.42 -12.05
CA TYR A 167 -21.70 -32.82 -12.38
C TYR A 167 -22.15 -33.24 -13.78
N GLN A 168 -21.28 -33.14 -14.79
CA GLN A 168 -21.56 -33.59 -16.15
C GLN A 168 -21.96 -35.07 -16.21
N LYS A 169 -21.27 -35.95 -15.48
CA LYS A 169 -21.63 -37.38 -15.40
C LYS A 169 -23.02 -37.61 -14.78
N ILE A 170 -23.37 -36.84 -13.75
CA ILE A 170 -24.70 -36.94 -13.11
C ILE A 170 -25.78 -36.49 -14.10
N VAL A 171 -25.57 -35.38 -14.81
CA VAL A 171 -26.50 -34.88 -15.83
C VAL A 171 -26.68 -35.90 -16.97
N ALA A 172 -25.60 -36.46 -17.50
CA ALA A 172 -25.69 -37.50 -18.53
C ALA A 172 -26.45 -38.76 -18.04
N THR A 173 -26.29 -39.13 -16.77
CA THR A 173 -27.03 -40.26 -16.18
C THR A 173 -28.53 -39.94 -16.02
N ILE A 174 -28.86 -38.67 -15.77
CA ILE A 174 -30.25 -38.19 -15.73
C ILE A 174 -30.87 -38.28 -17.13
N GLU A 175 -30.19 -37.78 -18.15
CA GLU A 175 -30.65 -37.83 -19.54
C GLU A 175 -30.90 -39.26 -20.04
N GLN A 176 -29.96 -40.18 -19.79
CA GLN A 176 -30.11 -41.60 -20.13
C GLN A 176 -31.27 -42.30 -19.40
N ALA A 177 -31.62 -41.81 -18.21
CA ALA A 177 -32.73 -42.36 -17.42
C ALA A 177 -34.09 -41.74 -17.78
N SER A 178 -34.11 -40.78 -18.72
CA SER A 178 -35.29 -40.05 -19.18
C SER A 178 -35.63 -40.35 -20.65
N GLU A 179 -35.24 -41.51 -21.20
CA GLU A 179 -35.69 -41.98 -22.51
C GLU A 179 -37.21 -42.26 -22.50
N ASP A 180 -38.00 -41.19 -22.62
CA ASP A 180 -39.29 -41.20 -23.30
C ASP A 180 -39.06 -40.71 -24.75
N ASP A 181 -39.44 -41.57 -25.70
CA ASP A 181 -39.56 -41.26 -27.13
C ASP A 181 -40.58 -40.13 -27.36
N GLN A 182 -40.12 -38.89 -27.56
CA GLN A 182 -40.54 -38.01 -28.68
C GLN A 182 -39.87 -36.63 -28.64
N LYS A 183 -39.40 -36.22 -29.82
CA LYS A 183 -38.71 -34.97 -30.14
C LYS A 183 -39.36 -33.71 -29.57
N ALA A 184 -38.51 -32.86 -28.99
CA ALA A 184 -38.47 -31.42 -29.22
C ALA A 184 -36.98 -31.03 -29.12
N GLU A 185 -36.25 -30.90 -30.23
CA GLU A 185 -35.97 -29.61 -30.86
C GLU A 185 -36.05 -28.45 -29.84
N LEU A 186 -34.89 -27.83 -29.55
CA LEU A 186 -34.57 -26.90 -28.45
C LEU A 186 -34.00 -27.65 -27.23
N GLU A 187 -32.77 -28.16 -27.27
CA GLU A 187 -31.70 -27.55 -26.45
C GLU A 187 -30.28 -28.03 -26.85
N GLU A 188 -30.09 -28.62 -28.04
CA GLU A 188 -28.74 -29.02 -28.52
C GLU A 188 -27.78 -27.83 -28.79
N GLU A 189 -28.29 -26.60 -28.87
CA GLU A 189 -27.45 -25.41 -29.09
C GLU A 189 -26.74 -24.88 -27.83
N GLN A 190 -27.06 -25.36 -26.62
CA GLN A 190 -26.43 -24.87 -25.38
C GLN A 190 -25.36 -25.82 -24.79
N MET A 191 -24.97 -26.88 -25.50
CA MET A 191 -23.92 -27.82 -25.07
C MET A 191 -22.50 -27.47 -25.55
N LYS A 192 -22.30 -26.32 -26.20
CA LYS A 192 -20.95 -25.87 -26.64
C LYS A 192 -20.43 -24.60 -25.98
N ASP A 193 -21.21 -23.98 -25.10
CA ASP A 193 -20.70 -22.86 -24.33
C ASP A 193 -19.97 -23.36 -23.10
N ALA A 194 -18.67 -23.10 -23.08
CA ALA A 194 -17.74 -23.22 -21.96
C ALA A 194 -18.11 -22.27 -20.80
N CYS A 195 -19.39 -22.09 -20.50
CA CYS A 195 -19.83 -21.38 -19.33
C CYS A 195 -19.51 -22.25 -18.10
N PRO A 196 -18.72 -21.74 -17.14
CA PRO A 196 -18.42 -22.48 -15.92
C PRO A 196 -19.73 -22.91 -15.25
N VAL A 197 -19.76 -24.14 -14.75
CA VAL A 197 -20.88 -24.61 -13.93
C VAL A 197 -20.88 -23.72 -12.68
N THR A 198 -21.91 -22.91 -12.50
CA THR A 198 -22.07 -22.04 -11.32
C THR A 198 -22.97 -22.73 -10.30
N SER A 199 -22.82 -22.42 -9.01
CA SER A 199 -23.71 -22.92 -7.95
C SER A 199 -25.20 -22.66 -8.24
N GLU A 200 -25.51 -21.58 -8.95
CA GLU A 200 -26.88 -21.26 -9.42
C GLU A 200 -27.42 -22.26 -10.43
N LYS A 201 -26.59 -22.70 -11.39
CA LYS A 201 -26.98 -23.75 -12.36
C LYS A 201 -27.30 -25.05 -11.62
N ILE A 202 -26.50 -25.43 -10.63
CA ILE A 202 -26.76 -26.62 -9.81
C ILE A 202 -28.10 -26.51 -9.08
N LYS A 203 -28.43 -25.33 -8.52
CA LYS A 203 -29.73 -25.09 -7.88
C LYS A 203 -30.89 -25.18 -8.88
N GLN A 204 -30.73 -24.64 -10.07
CA GLN A 204 -31.74 -24.74 -11.14
C GLN A 204 -31.96 -26.21 -11.54
N THR A 205 -30.89 -27.00 -11.71
CA THR A 205 -31.00 -28.44 -12.02
C THR A 205 -31.71 -29.19 -10.90
N ILE A 206 -31.44 -28.86 -9.63
CA ILE A 206 -32.14 -29.44 -8.48
C ILE A 206 -33.64 -29.11 -8.55
N GLN A 207 -34.00 -27.85 -8.84
CA GLN A 207 -35.41 -27.42 -8.96
C GLN A 207 -36.13 -28.11 -10.13
N THR A 208 -35.47 -28.27 -11.28
CA THR A 208 -36.03 -29.00 -12.43
C THR A 208 -36.22 -30.48 -12.10
N LEU A 209 -35.27 -31.09 -11.40
CA LEU A 209 -35.39 -32.47 -10.90
C LEU A 209 -36.51 -32.61 -9.88
N GLU A 210 -36.73 -31.62 -9.01
CA GLU A 210 -37.83 -31.61 -8.06
C GLU A 210 -39.19 -31.62 -8.74
N LYS A 211 -39.38 -30.79 -9.77
CA LYS A 211 -40.61 -30.78 -10.58
C LYS A 211 -40.83 -32.14 -11.26
N ARG A 212 -39.81 -32.69 -11.93
CA ARG A 212 -39.91 -34.02 -12.58
C ARG A 212 -40.18 -35.17 -11.59
N LEU A 213 -39.67 -35.07 -10.37
CA LEU A 213 -39.95 -36.04 -9.30
C LEU A 213 -41.36 -35.93 -8.70
N GLN A 214 -42.06 -34.80 -8.90
CA GLN A 214 -43.49 -34.69 -8.57
C GLN A 214 -44.34 -35.50 -9.57
N ASP A 215 -43.95 -35.49 -10.85
CA ASP A 215 -44.63 -36.24 -11.91
C ASP A 215 -44.30 -37.75 -11.87
N GLU A 216 -43.05 -38.12 -11.54
CA GLU A 216 -42.61 -39.52 -11.42
C GLU A 216 -42.00 -39.87 -10.03
N PRO A 217 -42.82 -40.20 -9.01
CA PRO A 217 -42.32 -40.38 -7.64
C PRO A 217 -41.50 -41.65 -7.40
N LYS A 218 -41.46 -42.60 -8.36
CA LYS A 218 -40.80 -43.91 -8.22
C LYS A 218 -39.40 -44.00 -8.84
N ASN A 219 -38.94 -42.96 -9.55
CA ASN A 219 -37.65 -43.03 -10.26
C ASN A 219 -36.45 -42.95 -9.28
N LYS A 220 -35.86 -44.10 -8.96
CA LYS A 220 -34.80 -44.24 -7.92
C LYS A 220 -33.49 -43.53 -8.32
N THR A 221 -33.19 -43.46 -9.61
CA THR A 221 -31.97 -42.81 -10.14
C THR A 221 -32.03 -41.30 -9.91
N MET A 222 -33.17 -40.67 -10.21
CA MET A 222 -33.41 -39.23 -10.01
C MET A 222 -33.33 -38.82 -8.54
N LYS A 223 -33.90 -39.62 -7.61
CA LYS A 223 -33.77 -39.35 -6.17
C LYS A 223 -32.31 -39.42 -5.69
N LYS A 224 -31.54 -40.38 -6.21
CA LYS A 224 -30.12 -40.53 -5.86
C LYS A 224 -29.29 -39.36 -6.40
N ALA A 225 -29.53 -38.96 -7.65
CA ALA A 225 -28.89 -37.81 -8.27
C ALA A 225 -29.19 -36.51 -7.51
N LYS A 226 -30.47 -36.23 -7.20
CA LYS A 226 -30.88 -35.08 -6.39
C LYS A 226 -30.15 -35.04 -5.05
N ARG A 227 -30.14 -36.15 -4.31
CA ARG A 227 -29.47 -36.23 -3.00
C ARG A 227 -27.96 -35.98 -3.11
N GLN A 228 -27.31 -36.44 -4.17
CA GLN A 228 -25.89 -36.19 -4.42
C GLN A 228 -25.62 -34.72 -4.78
N LEU A 229 -26.49 -34.11 -5.60
CA LEU A 229 -26.39 -32.70 -5.96
C LEU A 229 -26.57 -31.79 -4.73
N GLU A 230 -27.59 -32.04 -3.90
CA GLU A 230 -27.89 -31.24 -2.71
C GLU A 230 -26.88 -31.41 -1.58
N LYS A 231 -26.50 -32.65 -1.24
CA LYS A 231 -25.67 -32.91 -0.05
C LYS A 231 -24.17 -32.77 -0.31
N ASP A 232 -23.69 -33.08 -1.51
CA ASP A 232 -22.26 -33.10 -1.81
C ASP A 232 -21.84 -31.98 -2.77
N LEU A 233 -22.45 -31.87 -3.95
CA LEU A 233 -21.94 -30.96 -4.98
C LEU A 233 -22.22 -29.49 -4.66
N LEU A 234 -23.45 -29.16 -4.26
CA LEU A 234 -23.86 -27.76 -4.01
C LEU A 234 -23.04 -27.09 -2.90
N PRO A 235 -22.86 -27.68 -1.69
CA PRO A 235 -22.07 -27.04 -0.63
C PRO A 235 -20.59 -26.88 -1.00
N ARG A 236 -20.03 -27.82 -1.77
CA ARG A 236 -18.64 -27.76 -2.22
C ARG A 236 -18.43 -26.67 -3.26
N LYS A 237 -19.39 -26.50 -4.19
CA LYS A 237 -19.30 -25.47 -5.23
C LYS A 237 -19.35 -24.06 -4.65
N ILE A 238 -20.31 -23.80 -3.75
CA ILE A 238 -20.42 -22.53 -3.01
C ILE A 238 -19.10 -22.22 -2.28
N LYS A 239 -18.51 -23.22 -1.63
CA LYS A 239 -17.23 -23.06 -0.94
C LYS A 239 -16.07 -22.70 -1.89
N TYR A 240 -16.01 -23.32 -3.06
CA TYR A 240 -14.96 -23.04 -4.04
C TYR A 240 -15.13 -21.66 -4.69
N GLU A 241 -16.36 -21.22 -4.93
CA GLU A 241 -16.68 -19.86 -5.39
C GLU A 241 -16.19 -18.81 -4.37
N ALA A 242 -16.55 -18.98 -3.09
CA ALA A 242 -16.08 -18.08 -2.02
C ALA A 242 -14.54 -18.07 -1.90
N HIS A 243 -13.89 -19.23 -2.06
CA HIS A 243 -12.43 -19.30 -2.06
C HIS A 243 -11.82 -18.56 -3.26
N LYS A 244 -12.39 -18.69 -4.47
CA LYS A 244 -11.95 -17.97 -5.67
C LYS A 244 -12.03 -16.45 -5.49
N GLU A 245 -13.11 -15.97 -4.91
CA GLU A 245 -13.29 -14.55 -4.58
C GLU A 245 -12.23 -14.08 -3.58
N THR A 246 -11.98 -14.87 -2.53
CA THR A 246 -10.97 -14.54 -1.51
C THR A 246 -9.55 -14.47 -2.07
N PHE A 247 -9.20 -15.30 -3.06
CA PHE A 247 -7.85 -15.33 -3.61
C PHE A 247 -7.45 -14.00 -4.28
N GLN A 248 -8.36 -13.29 -4.97
CA GLN A 248 -8.04 -12.09 -5.75
C GLN A 248 -6.84 -12.32 -6.70
N GLU A 249 -5.66 -11.74 -6.46
CA GLU A 249 -4.42 -12.02 -7.21
C GLU A 249 -3.52 -13.08 -6.55
N ARG A 250 -3.79 -13.45 -5.30
CA ARG A 250 -2.95 -14.28 -4.42
C ARG A 250 -3.05 -15.77 -4.73
N ASN A 251 -1.96 -16.51 -4.51
CA ASN A 251 -1.90 -17.96 -4.75
C ASN A 251 -2.39 -18.83 -3.57
N SER A 252 -2.42 -18.27 -2.37
CA SER A 252 -2.79 -18.96 -1.13
C SER A 252 -3.38 -17.99 -0.11
N PHE A 253 -4.20 -18.49 0.81
CA PHE A 253 -4.61 -17.75 2.01
C PHE A 253 -4.79 -18.69 3.21
N SER A 254 -4.78 -18.15 4.43
CA SER A 254 -5.10 -18.91 5.65
C SER A 254 -6.59 -18.90 5.95
N LYS A 255 -7.14 -20.01 6.45
CA LYS A 255 -8.58 -20.10 6.79
C LYS A 255 -8.98 -19.27 8.01
N THR A 256 -8.03 -18.98 8.89
CA THR A 256 -8.26 -18.24 10.15
C THR A 256 -8.03 -16.74 9.98
N ASP A 257 -7.07 -16.38 9.13
CA ASP A 257 -6.76 -15.02 8.74
C ASP A 257 -6.71 -14.98 7.20
N THR A 258 -7.80 -14.51 6.57
CA THR A 258 -7.96 -14.53 5.11
C THR A 258 -7.02 -13.58 4.39
N ASP A 259 -6.41 -12.63 5.10
CA ASP A 259 -5.50 -11.64 4.52
C ASP A 259 -4.05 -12.14 4.49
N ALA A 260 -3.71 -13.05 5.41
CA ALA A 260 -2.41 -13.69 5.45
C ALA A 260 -2.21 -14.69 4.28
N THR A 261 -1.03 -14.60 3.66
CA THR A 261 -0.62 -15.53 2.58
C THR A 261 0.43 -16.50 3.10
N PHE A 262 0.43 -17.73 2.61
CA PHE A 262 1.49 -18.68 2.96
C PHE A 262 2.75 -18.35 2.17
N MET A 263 3.80 -17.98 2.89
CA MET A 263 5.09 -17.62 2.32
C MET A 263 6.22 -18.28 3.09
N ARG A 264 7.38 -18.35 2.43
CA ARG A 264 8.61 -18.79 3.09
C ARG A 264 9.13 -17.64 3.96
N MET A 265 9.26 -17.89 5.25
CA MET A 265 9.77 -16.89 6.19
C MET A 265 11.29 -16.80 6.10
N LYS A 266 11.85 -15.65 6.49
CA LYS A 266 13.30 -15.53 6.74
C LYS A 266 13.59 -16.40 7.97
N GLU A 267 14.23 -17.56 7.77
CA GLU A 267 14.49 -18.54 8.82
C GLU A 267 15.80 -18.26 9.56
N ASP A 268 15.85 -18.69 10.81
CA ASP A 268 17.06 -18.78 11.62
C ASP A 268 18.02 -19.84 11.03
N HIS A 269 19.30 -19.77 11.41
CA HIS A 269 20.45 -20.51 10.88
C HIS A 269 20.28 -22.06 10.85
N MET A 270 19.25 -22.59 11.53
CA MET A 270 18.92 -24.01 11.68
C MET A 270 18.04 -24.61 10.56
N LYS A 271 17.71 -23.85 9.49
CA LYS A 271 17.17 -24.37 8.18
C LYS A 271 15.91 -25.26 8.21
N ASN A 272 14.97 -25.03 9.13
CA ASN A 272 13.68 -25.74 9.12
C ASN A 272 12.66 -25.04 8.20
N GLY A 273 12.83 -25.28 6.90
CA GLY A 273 12.18 -24.74 5.69
C GLY A 273 10.65 -24.69 5.59
N GLN A 274 9.90 -24.33 6.63
CA GLN A 274 8.44 -24.42 6.64
C GLN A 274 7.76 -23.15 6.12
N LEU A 275 6.78 -23.34 5.22
CA LEU A 275 5.87 -22.28 4.82
C LEU A 275 4.96 -21.92 6.00
N LYS A 276 4.82 -20.63 6.28
CA LYS A 276 3.96 -20.11 7.34
C LYS A 276 3.05 -19.01 6.80
N PRO A 277 1.88 -18.79 7.42
CA PRO A 277 1.05 -17.64 7.08
C PRO A 277 1.79 -16.36 7.50
N GLY A 278 1.82 -15.38 6.62
CA GLY A 278 2.52 -14.13 6.88
C GLY A 278 2.10 -12.99 5.97
N TYR A 279 2.66 -11.83 6.29
CA TYR A 279 2.53 -10.58 5.55
C TYR A 279 3.90 -10.18 5.02
N ASN A 280 3.95 -9.68 3.79
CA ASN A 280 5.18 -9.13 3.21
C ASN A 280 5.06 -7.60 3.24
N LEU A 281 5.58 -6.99 4.31
CA LEU A 281 5.64 -5.53 4.42
C LEU A 281 6.74 -5.03 3.49
N GLN A 282 6.37 -4.15 2.56
CA GLN A 282 7.29 -3.49 1.65
C GLN A 282 7.37 -2.01 2.01
N VAL A 283 8.59 -1.49 2.11
CA VAL A 283 8.87 -0.09 2.36
C VAL A 283 9.76 0.42 1.23
N GLY A 284 9.29 1.44 0.52
CA GLY A 284 10.04 2.12 -0.52
C GLY A 284 10.60 3.44 0.02
N THR A 285 11.89 3.71 -0.21
CA THR A 285 12.53 5.01 0.08
C THR A 285 13.29 5.50 -1.14
#